data_AF-A0A967WC81-F1
#
_entry.id   AF-A0A967WC81-F1
#
_cell.length_a   1.000
_cell.length_b   1.000
_cell.length_c   1.000
_cell.angle_alpha   90.00
_cell.angle_beta   90.00
_cell.angle_gamma   90.00
#
_symmetry.space_group_name_H-M   'P 1'
#
loop_
_entity.id
_entity.type
_entity.pdbx_description
1 polymer ?
#
loop_
_entity_poly.entity_id
_entity_poly.type
_entity_poly.pdbx_seq_one_letter_code
_entity_poly.pdbx_strand_id
1 'polypeptide(L)'
;VIWLDRYEGRWDLSARSERPAEAAALANAWLNASVTALERAVEHALRVQELQRSMYELGCALEESADGSQVLWGCVVGDPEEGDDLPEVLVDEIERSKGVIPGLTFAALRQANAPTEPLYRGRTWLLLGGLLAGLAVGLFLVVLGLGDSANGSGAQ
;
A
#
# COMPACT_ATOMS: atom_id res chain seq x y z
N VAL A 1 13.26 11.66 -0.71
CA VAL A 1 12.59 10.96 0.42
C VAL A 1 11.44 10.13 -0.13
N ILE A 2 11.33 8.88 0.28
CA ILE A 2 10.29 7.93 -0.16
C ILE A 2 9.66 7.36 1.09
N TRP A 3 8.34 7.23 1.10
CA TRP A 3 7.62 6.52 2.15
C TRP A 3 6.46 5.74 1.56
N LEU A 4 6.16 4.62 2.19
CA LEU A 4 5.06 3.72 1.86
C LEU A 4 4.14 3.68 3.06
N ASP A 5 2.86 3.93 2.84
CA ASP A 5 1.83 3.90 3.88
C ASP A 5 0.71 2.93 3.49
N ARG A 6 0.01 2.42 4.49
CA ARG A 6 -1.15 1.54 4.32
C ARG A 6 -2.35 2.15 5.02
N TYR A 7 -3.35 2.52 4.24
CA TYR A 7 -4.58 3.13 4.74
C TYR A 7 -5.80 2.47 4.09
N GLU A 8 -6.73 1.97 4.91
CA GLU A 8 -7.97 1.31 4.46
C GLU A 8 -7.77 0.19 3.43
N GLY A 9 -6.69 -0.59 3.57
CA GLY A 9 -6.35 -1.66 2.63
C GLY A 9 -5.73 -1.18 1.31
N ARG A 10 -5.55 0.13 1.11
CA ARG A 10 -4.79 0.71 0.01
C ARG A 10 -3.34 0.94 0.41
N TRP A 11 -2.43 0.65 -0.51
CA TRP A 11 -1.02 1.00 -0.38
C TRP A 11 -0.73 2.29 -1.14
N ASP A 12 -0.26 3.30 -0.41
CA ASP A 12 0.04 4.61 -0.98
C ASP A 12 1.56 4.83 -0.90
N LEU A 13 2.23 4.87 -2.07
CA LEU A 13 3.63 5.28 -2.18
C LEU A 13 3.73 6.76 -2.49
N SER A 14 4.48 7.48 -1.67
CA SER A 14 4.76 8.89 -1.86
C SER A 14 6.25 9.14 -1.98
N ALA A 15 6.62 9.94 -2.98
CA ALA A 15 7.99 10.33 -3.26
C ALA A 15 8.14 11.87 -3.26
N ARG A 16 9.20 12.35 -2.64
CA ARG A 16 9.60 13.76 -2.64
C ARG A 16 11.04 13.89 -3.12
N SER A 17 11.24 14.71 -4.15
CA SER A 17 12.54 15.18 -4.62
C SER A 17 12.48 16.70 -4.81
N GLU A 18 13.63 17.36 -4.74
CA GLU A 18 13.79 18.76 -5.15
C GLU A 18 13.49 18.94 -6.63
N ARG A 19 13.74 17.90 -7.43
CA ARG A 19 13.41 17.88 -8.86
C ARG A 19 12.08 17.14 -9.05
N PRO A 20 11.01 17.82 -9.49
CA PRO A 20 9.69 17.20 -9.62
C PRO A 20 9.68 16.06 -10.63
N ALA A 21 10.52 16.13 -11.67
CA ALA A 21 10.69 15.07 -12.66
C ALA A 21 11.20 13.75 -12.05
N GLU A 22 12.10 13.82 -11.06
CA GLU A 22 12.64 12.62 -10.41
C GLU A 22 11.61 11.93 -9.52
N ALA A 23 10.79 12.71 -8.80
CA ALA A 23 9.71 12.18 -7.99
C ALA A 23 8.65 11.46 -8.85
N ALA A 24 8.30 12.05 -10.01
CA ALA A 24 7.39 11.43 -10.96
C ALA A 24 7.98 10.17 -11.60
N ALA A 25 9.26 10.21 -12.01
CA ALA A 25 9.95 9.05 -12.56
C ALA A 25 9.99 7.87 -11.57
N LEU A 26 10.26 8.15 -10.30
CA LEU A 26 10.26 7.13 -9.25
C LEU A 26 8.86 6.55 -9.01
N ALA A 27 7.82 7.38 -8.95
CA ALA A 27 6.44 6.91 -8.79
C ALA A 27 6.00 6.02 -9.97
N ASN A 28 6.38 6.39 -11.20
CA ASN A 28 6.12 5.57 -12.39
C ASN A 28 6.92 4.26 -12.40
N ALA A 29 8.18 4.29 -11.95
CA ALA A 29 8.99 3.09 -11.83
C ALA A 29 8.40 2.11 -10.80
N TRP A 30 7.93 2.62 -9.66
CA TRP A 30 7.22 1.81 -8.67
C TRP A 30 5.92 1.25 -9.22
N LEU A 31 5.09 2.07 -9.87
CA LEU A 31 3.86 1.62 -10.52
C LEU A 31 4.11 0.46 -11.49
N ASN A 32 5.09 0.61 -12.38
CA ASN A 32 5.46 -0.44 -13.34
C ASN A 32 5.94 -1.71 -12.62
N ALA A 33 6.82 -1.57 -11.63
CA ALA A 33 7.32 -2.71 -10.86
C ALA A 33 6.20 -3.45 -10.12
N SER A 34 5.24 -2.72 -9.54
CA SER A 34 4.07 -3.29 -8.86
C SER A 34 3.15 -4.02 -9.81
N VAL A 35 2.86 -3.46 -11.00
CA VAL A 35 2.04 -4.13 -12.01
C VAL A 35 2.72 -5.41 -12.49
N THR A 36 4.01 -5.34 -12.84
CA THR A 36 4.77 -6.55 -13.25
C THR A 36 4.84 -7.60 -12.15
N ALA A 37 4.96 -7.20 -10.88
CA ALA A 37 4.94 -8.14 -9.76
C ALA A 37 3.56 -8.82 -9.62
N LEU A 38 2.47 -8.08 -9.82
CA LEU A 38 1.11 -8.63 -9.82
C LEU A 38 0.86 -9.57 -10.99
N GLU A 39 1.36 -9.23 -12.19
CA GLU A 39 1.31 -10.10 -13.38
C GLU A 39 1.96 -11.46 -13.10
N ARG A 40 3.19 -11.45 -12.59
CA ARG A 40 3.89 -12.69 -12.22
C ARG A 40 3.16 -13.47 -11.14
N ALA A 41 2.63 -12.78 -10.13
CA ALA A 41 1.86 -13.43 -9.08
C ALA A 41 0.61 -14.14 -9.62
N VAL A 42 -0.06 -13.55 -10.63
CA VAL A 42 -1.17 -14.21 -11.33
C VAL A 42 -0.71 -15.42 -12.13
N GLU A 43 0.43 -15.33 -12.83
CA GLU A 43 0.99 -16.49 -13.55
C GLU A 43 1.22 -17.67 -12.61
N HIS A 44 1.82 -17.42 -11.44
CA HIS A 44 1.99 -18.43 -10.39
C HIS A 44 0.63 -18.93 -9.86
N ALA A 45 -0.34 -18.05 -9.64
CA ALA A 45 -1.69 -18.45 -9.21
C ALA A 45 -2.39 -19.36 -10.24
N LEU A 46 -2.23 -19.09 -11.54
CA LEU A 46 -2.73 -19.95 -12.61
C LEU A 46 -2.00 -21.30 -12.62
N ARG A 47 -0.69 -21.31 -12.34
CA ARG A 47 0.08 -22.55 -12.24
C ARG A 47 -0.38 -23.40 -11.07
N VAL A 48 -0.64 -22.79 -9.91
CA VAL A 48 -1.25 -23.46 -8.74
C VAL A 48 -2.58 -24.10 -9.14
N GLN A 49 -3.45 -23.37 -9.84
CA GLN A 49 -4.75 -23.91 -10.27
C GLN A 49 -4.60 -25.14 -11.16
N GLU A 50 -3.66 -25.11 -12.11
CA GLU A 50 -3.38 -26.24 -12.99
C GLU A 50 -2.82 -27.45 -12.22
N LEU A 51 -1.88 -27.23 -11.30
CA LEU A 51 -1.32 -28.29 -10.45
C LEU A 51 -2.36 -28.91 -9.52
N GLN A 52 -3.24 -28.09 -8.93
CA GLN A 52 -4.35 -28.60 -8.13
C GLN A 52 -5.31 -29.43 -8.98
N ARG A 53 -5.60 -28.98 -10.20
CA ARG A 53 -6.42 -29.74 -11.14
C ARG A 53 -5.78 -31.09 -11.47
N SER A 54 -4.48 -31.13 -11.78
CA SER A 54 -3.80 -32.41 -12.06
C SER A 54 -3.84 -33.36 -10.86
N MET A 55 -3.71 -32.84 -9.64
CA MET A 55 -3.86 -33.64 -8.41
C MET A 55 -5.27 -34.25 -8.30
N TYR A 56 -6.33 -33.49 -8.59
CA TYR A 56 -7.69 -34.03 -8.61
C TYR A 56 -7.91 -35.08 -9.70
N GLU A 57 -7.31 -34.90 -10.88
CA GLU A 57 -7.38 -35.88 -11.97
C GLU A 57 -6.67 -37.20 -11.61
N LEU A 58 -5.62 -37.14 -10.79
CA LEU A 58 -4.93 -38.31 -10.21
C LEU A 58 -5.71 -38.95 -9.03
N GLY A 59 -6.90 -38.45 -8.69
CA GLY A 59 -7.71 -38.95 -7.59
C GLY A 59 -7.18 -38.57 -6.21
N CYS A 60 -6.37 -37.51 -6.13
CA CYS A 60 -5.97 -36.92 -4.86
C CYS A 60 -7.03 -35.95 -4.33
N ALA A 61 -7.15 -35.88 -3.02
CA ALA A 61 -8.05 -34.97 -2.32
C ALA A 61 -7.33 -34.31 -1.14
N LEU A 62 -7.87 -33.17 -0.71
CA LEU A 62 -7.44 -32.51 0.51
C LEU A 62 -8.02 -33.26 1.72
N GLU A 63 -7.14 -33.79 2.56
CA GLU A 63 -7.46 -34.50 3.79
C GLU A 63 -6.93 -33.71 4.99
N GLU A 64 -7.76 -33.55 6.00
CA GLU A 64 -7.34 -32.95 7.25
C GLU A 64 -6.45 -33.95 8.01
N SER A 65 -5.32 -33.48 8.54
CA SER A 65 -4.47 -34.32 9.37
C SER A 65 -5.20 -34.78 10.63
N ALA A 66 -4.79 -35.91 11.19
CA ALA A 66 -5.45 -36.49 12.37
C ALA A 66 -5.46 -35.57 13.62
N ASP A 67 -4.57 -34.58 13.67
CA ASP A 67 -4.50 -33.57 14.72
C ASP A 67 -5.22 -32.25 14.38
N GLY A 68 -5.81 -32.13 13.19
CA GLY A 68 -6.53 -30.94 12.71
C GLY A 68 -5.65 -29.70 12.50
N SER A 69 -4.33 -29.85 12.54
CA SER A 69 -3.38 -28.73 12.47
C SER A 69 -3.06 -28.31 11.03
N GLN A 70 -3.27 -29.21 10.07
CA GLN A 70 -2.91 -29.01 8.67
C GLN A 70 -3.87 -29.75 7.72
N VAL A 71 -3.96 -29.25 6.50
CA VAL A 71 -4.64 -29.94 5.39
C VAL A 71 -3.57 -30.43 4.43
N LEU A 72 -3.51 -31.73 4.22
CA LEU A 72 -2.53 -32.40 3.37
C LEU A 72 -3.24 -32.98 2.14
N TRP A 73 -2.49 -33.17 1.05
CA TRP A 73 -3.01 -33.91 -0.09
C TRP A 73 -2.86 -35.42 0.16
N GLY A 74 -3.97 -36.14 0.18
CA GLY A 74 -4.01 -37.60 0.22
C GLY A 74 -4.44 -38.17 -1.13
N CYS A 75 -3.70 -39.14 -1.66
CA CYS A 75 -3.99 -39.76 -2.96
C CYS A 75 -4.45 -41.21 -2.77
N VAL A 76 -5.63 -41.55 -3.31
CA VAL A 76 -6.23 -42.90 -3.15
C VAL A 76 -5.73 -43.90 -4.22
N VAL A 77 -5.26 -43.42 -5.38
CA VAL A 77 -5.09 -44.26 -6.59
C VAL A 77 -3.76 -44.05 -7.35
N GLY A 78 -2.76 -43.36 -6.79
CA GLY A 78 -1.49 -43.06 -7.50
C GLY A 78 -0.32 -43.97 -7.12
N ASP A 79 0.56 -44.28 -8.08
CA ASP A 79 1.90 -44.81 -7.82
C ASP A 79 2.70 -43.70 -7.10
N PRO A 80 3.23 -43.91 -5.88
CA PRO A 80 3.84 -42.86 -5.07
C PRO A 80 5.01 -42.12 -5.76
N GLU A 81 5.66 -42.73 -6.76
CA GLU A 81 6.80 -42.11 -7.46
C GLU A 81 6.42 -40.92 -8.36
N GLU A 82 5.18 -40.84 -8.87
CA GLU A 82 4.76 -39.73 -9.75
C GLU A 82 4.18 -38.52 -8.98
N GLY A 83 3.90 -38.71 -7.68
CA GLY A 83 3.24 -37.72 -6.83
C GLY A 83 4.12 -37.04 -5.78
N ASP A 84 5.38 -37.45 -5.58
CA ASP A 84 6.22 -36.91 -4.50
C ASP A 84 6.78 -35.49 -4.78
N ASP A 85 7.05 -35.14 -6.05
CA ASP A 85 7.59 -33.83 -6.42
C ASP A 85 6.50 -32.74 -6.59
N LEU A 86 5.27 -33.13 -6.92
CA LEU A 86 4.14 -32.21 -7.16
C LEU A 86 3.76 -31.36 -5.91
N PRO A 87 3.73 -31.91 -4.68
CA PRO A 87 3.43 -31.19 -3.46
C PRO A 87 4.41 -30.05 -3.19
N GLU A 88 5.70 -30.26 -3.41
CA GLU A 88 6.73 -29.24 -3.17
C GLU A 88 6.61 -28.10 -4.19
N VAL A 89 6.45 -28.45 -5.48
CA VAL A 89 6.22 -27.45 -6.54
C VAL A 89 4.93 -26.67 -6.30
N LEU A 90 3.86 -27.34 -5.85
CA LEU A 90 2.59 -26.67 -5.54
C LEU A 90 2.75 -25.66 -4.38
N VAL A 91 3.46 -26.02 -3.31
CA VAL A 91 3.70 -25.11 -2.18
C VAL A 91 4.54 -23.90 -2.60
N ASP A 92 5.62 -24.11 -3.35
CA ASP A 92 6.46 -23.02 -3.87
C ASP A 92 5.65 -22.07 -4.78
N GLU A 93 4.82 -22.61 -5.67
CA GLU A 93 3.95 -21.82 -6.53
C GLU A 93 2.87 -21.05 -5.73
N ILE A 94 2.33 -21.64 -4.65
CA ILE A 94 1.42 -20.95 -3.73
C ILE A 94 2.12 -19.77 -3.05
N GLU A 95 3.35 -19.93 -2.56
CA GLU A 95 4.11 -18.85 -1.94
C GLU A 95 4.48 -17.74 -2.93
N ARG A 96 4.75 -18.10 -4.18
CA ARG A 96 5.06 -17.15 -5.27
C ARG A 96 3.84 -16.42 -5.79
N SER A 97 2.65 -17.03 -5.70
CA SER A 97 1.38 -16.37 -6.02
C SER A 97 1.06 -15.19 -5.08
N LYS A 98 1.73 -15.11 -3.91
CA LYS A 98 1.49 -14.07 -2.89
C LYS A 98 0.01 -13.93 -2.48
N GLY A 99 -0.76 -15.02 -2.59
CA GLY A 99 -2.19 -15.03 -2.28
C GLY A 99 -3.07 -14.35 -3.33
N VAL A 100 -2.54 -14.07 -4.53
CA VAL A 100 -3.33 -13.59 -5.66
C VAL A 100 -4.20 -14.73 -6.19
N ILE A 101 -5.46 -14.42 -6.48
CA ILE A 101 -6.43 -15.39 -6.99
C ILE A 101 -6.46 -15.30 -8.53
N PRO A 102 -6.54 -16.44 -9.24
CA PRO A 102 -6.77 -16.45 -10.68
C PRO A 102 -8.02 -15.64 -11.06
N GLY A 103 -7.93 -14.80 -12.09
CA GLY A 103 -9.04 -13.99 -12.57
C GLY A 103 -9.13 -12.56 -12.01
N LEU A 104 -8.22 -12.17 -11.11
CA LEU A 104 -8.04 -10.76 -10.77
C LEU A 104 -7.43 -10.01 -11.95
N THR A 105 -8.01 -8.86 -12.30
CA THR A 105 -7.48 -7.95 -13.32
C THR A 105 -6.95 -6.68 -12.68
N PHE A 106 -5.74 -6.27 -13.05
CA PHE A 106 -5.14 -5.01 -12.63
C PHE A 106 -4.73 -4.22 -13.86
N ALA A 107 -4.76 -2.90 -13.71
CA ALA A 107 -4.32 -1.98 -14.76
C ALA A 107 -3.75 -0.71 -14.11
N ALA A 108 -2.72 -0.17 -14.74
CA ALA A 108 -2.21 1.16 -14.42
C ALA A 108 -3.23 2.22 -14.89
N LEU A 109 -4.01 2.77 -13.95
CA LEU A 109 -5.06 3.75 -14.29
C LEU A 109 -4.49 5.10 -14.73
N ARG A 110 -3.38 5.52 -14.13
CA ARG A 110 -2.77 6.83 -14.40
C ARG A 110 -1.28 6.81 -14.06
N GLN A 111 -0.48 7.39 -14.95
CA GLN A 111 0.93 7.68 -14.69
C GLN A 111 1.09 8.98 -13.88
N ALA A 112 2.12 9.02 -13.05
CA ALA A 112 2.53 10.22 -12.34
C ALA A 112 3.14 11.23 -13.33
N ASN A 113 2.55 12.42 -13.39
CA ASN A 113 3.11 13.57 -14.11
C ASN A 113 3.91 14.44 -13.15
N ALA A 114 5.01 15.04 -13.63
CA ALA A 114 5.76 16.01 -12.85
C ALA A 114 4.86 17.23 -12.55
N PRO A 115 4.71 17.64 -11.28
CA PRO A 115 3.92 18.82 -10.96
C PRO A 115 4.56 20.06 -11.58
N THR A 116 3.76 20.83 -12.32
CA THR A 116 4.18 22.08 -12.97
C THR A 116 4.26 23.25 -12.01
N GLU A 117 3.60 23.15 -10.85
CA GLU A 117 3.58 24.18 -9.83
C GLU A 117 3.96 23.60 -8.45
N PRO A 118 4.70 24.37 -7.63
CA PRO A 118 5.02 23.95 -6.27
C PRO A 118 3.74 23.94 -5.40
N LEU A 119 3.42 22.76 -4.84
CA LEU A 119 2.23 22.49 -4.01
C LEU A 119 2.01 23.47 -2.85
N TYR A 120 3.07 24.16 -2.38
CA TYR A 120 3.01 25.03 -1.20
C TYR A 120 3.12 26.54 -1.51
N ARG A 121 3.10 26.96 -2.78
CA ARG A 121 3.30 28.38 -3.15
C ARG A 121 2.31 29.33 -2.46
N GLY A 122 1.05 28.92 -2.29
CA GLY A 122 0.03 29.74 -1.63
C GLY A 122 0.05 29.68 -0.09
N ARG A 123 0.60 28.62 0.49
CA ARG A 123 0.53 28.41 1.95
C ARG A 123 1.37 29.42 2.72
N THR A 124 2.52 29.80 2.18
CA THR A 124 3.39 30.81 2.81
C THR A 124 2.68 32.16 2.92
N TRP A 125 1.96 32.58 1.87
CA TRP A 125 1.20 33.84 1.90
C TRP A 125 0.02 33.81 2.87
N LEU A 126 -0.67 32.67 2.97
CA LEU A 126 -1.75 32.49 3.93
C LEU A 126 -1.24 32.53 5.37
N LEU A 127 -0.11 31.85 5.66
CA LEU A 127 0.52 31.86 6.98
C LEU A 127 1.00 33.28 7.34
N LEU A 128 1.64 33.97 6.39
CA LEU A 128 2.13 35.34 6.59
C LEU A 128 0.97 36.32 6.79
N GLY A 129 -0.12 36.17 6.02
CA GLY A 129 -1.33 36.98 6.15
C GLY A 129 -2.01 36.78 7.50
N GLY A 130 -2.15 35.53 7.97
CA GLY A 130 -2.69 35.23 9.28
C GLY A 130 -1.84 35.79 10.43
N LEU A 131 -0.51 35.70 10.30
CA LEU A 131 0.42 36.24 11.29
C LEU A 131 0.35 37.77 11.37
N LEU A 132 0.29 38.46 10.22
CA LEU A 132 0.14 39.92 10.18
C LEU A 132 -1.22 40.38 10.70
N ALA A 133 -2.30 39.68 10.34
CA ALA A 133 -3.63 40.00 10.83
C ALA A 133 -3.73 39.83 12.36
N GLY A 134 -3.20 38.73 12.90
CA GLY A 134 -3.12 38.51 14.34
C GLY A 134 -2.30 39.58 15.06
N LEU A 135 -1.16 39.98 14.49
CA LEU A 135 -0.33 41.05 15.03
C LEU A 135 -1.05 42.40 15.02
N ALA A 136 -1.77 42.73 13.93
CA ALA A 136 -2.53 43.97 13.83
C ALA A 136 -3.67 44.02 14.86
N VAL A 137 -4.41 42.92 15.03
CA VAL A 137 -5.47 42.81 16.05
C VAL A 137 -4.89 42.92 17.46
N GLY A 138 -3.78 42.24 17.74
CA GLY A 138 -3.10 42.33 19.04
C GLY A 138 -2.64 43.74 19.35
N LEU A 139 -2.01 44.44 18.39
CA LEU A 139 -1.59 45.82 18.54
C LEU A 139 -2.77 46.76 18.79
N PHE A 140 -3.86 46.57 18.03
CA PHE A 140 -5.08 47.37 18.17
C PHE A 140 -5.71 47.22 19.57
N LEU A 141 -5.76 45.99 20.10
CA LEU A 141 -6.26 45.73 21.46
C LEU A 141 -5.39 46.38 22.55
N VAL A 142 -4.07 46.37 22.38
CA VAL A 142 -3.14 47.05 23.31
C VAL A 142 -3.33 48.57 23.27
N VAL A 143 -3.45 49.16 22.09
CA VAL A 143 -3.66 50.61 21.92
C VAL A 143 -5.00 51.07 22.51
N LEU A 144 -6.04 50.23 22.42
CA LEU A 144 -7.33 50.51 23.04
C LEU A 144 -7.35 50.35 24.57
N GLY A 145 -6.24 49.95 25.20
CA GLY A 145 -6.13 49.85 26.66
C GLY A 145 -6.94 48.71 27.28
N LEU A 146 -7.45 47.77 26.46
CA LEU A 146 -8.21 46.60 26.94
C LEU A 146 -7.34 45.59 27.72
N GLY A 147 -6.02 45.78 27.73
CA GLY A 147 -5.09 44.96 28.52
C GLY A 147 -4.99 45.35 30.00
N ASP A 148 -5.32 46.58 30.38
CA ASP A 148 -5.13 47.06 31.77
C ASP A 148 -6.26 46.62 32.71
N SER A 149 -7.41 46.18 32.20
CA SER A 149 -8.52 45.70 33.04
C SER A 149 -8.29 44.31 33.64
N ALA A 150 -7.24 43.58 33.22
CA ALA A 150 -6.94 42.24 33.72
C ALA A 150 -6.03 42.21 34.97
N ASN A 151 -5.44 43.34 35.39
CA ASN A 151 -4.51 43.39 36.54
C ASN A 151 -5.05 44.17 37.76
N GLY A 152 -6.34 44.53 37.76
CA GLY A 152 -6.95 45.42 38.78
C GLY A 152 -7.82 44.75 39.85
N SER A 153 -7.85 43.41 39.95
CA SER A 153 -8.71 42.67 40.88
C SER A 153 -7.90 41.69 41.72
N GLY A 154 -7.16 42.21 42.70
CA GLY A 154 -6.37 41.38 43.63
C GLY A 154 -5.66 42.18 44.72
N ALA A 155 -6.31 43.18 45.29
CA ALA A 155 -5.87 43.82 46.53
C ALA A 155 -7.07 44.06 47.44
N GLN A 156 -7.37 43.07 48.30
CA GLN A 156 -7.91 43.24 49.65
C GLN A 156 -7.27 42.17 50.53
#